data_AF-A0AAF0C265-F1
#
_entry.id   AF-A0AAF0C265-F1
#
_cell.length_a   1.000
_cell.length_b   1.000
_cell.length_c   1.000
_cell.angle_alpha   90.00
_cell.angle_beta   90.00
_cell.angle_gamma   90.00
#
_symmetry.space_group_name_H-M   'P 1'
#
loop_
_entity.id
_entity.type
_entity.pdbx_description
1 polymer ?
#
loop_
_entity_poly.entity_id
_entity_poly.type
_entity_poly.pdbx_seq_one_letter_code
_entity_poly.pdbx_strand_id
1 'polypeptide(L)'
;MAECHHTSEPDSAKVKYPIYRQLTVLETTCESAGKTRGLGINYVPVHLEPCIVLRGKWLRQAGFPVGHKVSVVINQEEIIITPKNVTPE
;
A
#
# COMPACT_ATOMS: atom_id res chain seq x y z
N MET A 1 17.79 -16.12 -31.31
CA MET A 1 17.07 -15.37 -30.26
C MET A 1 17.10 -13.91 -30.67
N ALA A 2 15.96 -13.25 -30.80
CA ALA A 2 15.90 -11.86 -31.26
C ALA A 2 16.12 -10.91 -30.07
N GLU A 3 17.14 -10.07 -30.15
CA GLU A 3 17.45 -9.04 -29.17
C GLU A 3 16.41 -7.92 -29.30
N CYS A 4 15.53 -7.79 -28.31
CA CYS A 4 14.50 -6.76 -28.27
C CYS A 4 15.10 -5.45 -27.73
N HIS A 5 15.41 -4.52 -28.63
CA HIS A 5 15.79 -3.14 -28.29
C HIS A 5 14.54 -2.29 -28.04
N HIS A 6 13.81 -2.55 -26.96
CA HIS A 6 12.77 -1.63 -26.54
C HIS A 6 13.33 -0.64 -25.51
N THR A 7 13.67 0.56 -25.96
CA THR A 7 13.92 1.69 -25.08
C THR A 7 12.57 2.34 -24.79
N SER A 8 11.91 1.92 -23.70
CA SER A 8 10.76 2.68 -23.19
C SER A 8 11.30 4.00 -22.64
N GLU A 9 11.04 5.12 -23.31
CA GLU A 9 11.18 6.42 -22.67
C GLU A 9 10.27 6.45 -21.44
N PRO A 10 10.77 6.90 -20.27
CA PRO A 10 9.93 7.01 -19.09
C PRO A 10 8.88 8.09 -19.36
N ASP A 11 7.65 7.65 -19.55
CA ASP A 11 6.49 8.51 -19.69
C ASP A 11 6.50 9.50 -18.51
N SER A 12 6.68 10.78 -18.82
CA SER A 12 6.68 11.86 -17.83
C SER A 12 5.27 11.95 -17.27
N ALA A 13 5.00 11.17 -16.23
CA ALA A 13 3.68 11.05 -15.63
C ALA A 13 3.22 12.46 -15.24
N LYS A 14 2.07 12.90 -15.78
CA LYS A 14 1.39 14.20 -15.52
C LYS A 14 1.07 14.49 -14.05
N VAL A 15 1.51 13.64 -13.13
CA VAL A 15 1.24 13.73 -11.70
C VAL A 15 2.25 14.69 -11.08
N LYS A 16 1.76 15.78 -10.48
CA LYS A 16 2.59 16.69 -9.69
C LYS A 16 2.85 16.08 -8.32
N TYR A 17 4.11 15.80 -8.05
CA TYR A 17 4.62 15.38 -6.74
C TYR A 17 5.21 16.58 -5.98
N PRO A 18 5.21 16.58 -4.64
CA PRO A 18 4.70 15.53 -3.75
C PRO A 18 3.18 15.53 -3.55
N ILE A 19 2.62 14.36 -3.27
CA ILE A 19 1.21 14.21 -2.83
C ILE A 19 1.20 13.94 -1.33
N TYR A 20 0.43 14.74 -0.58
CA TYR A 20 0.25 14.59 0.86
C TYR A 20 -1.09 13.95 1.19
N ARG A 21 -1.09 12.92 2.06
CA ARG A 21 -2.30 12.29 2.60
C ARG A 21 -2.17 12.02 4.08
N GLN A 22 -3.29 11.99 4.79
CA GLN A 22 -3.38 11.50 6.16
C GLN A 22 -4.22 10.23 6.16
N LEU A 23 -3.69 9.15 6.71
CA LEU A 23 -4.35 7.86 6.81
C LEU A 23 -4.40 7.40 8.26
N THR A 24 -5.29 6.45 8.56
CA THR A 24 -5.39 5.82 9.88
C THR A 24 -4.88 4.39 9.78
N VAL A 25 -4.06 3.96 10.74
CA VAL A 25 -3.61 2.56 10.80
C VAL A 25 -4.78 1.69 11.23
N LEU A 26 -5.21 0.77 10.34
CA LEU A 26 -6.30 -0.16 10.59
C LEU A 26 -5.77 -1.58 10.78
N GLU A 27 -6.50 -2.37 11.57
CA GLU A 27 -6.34 -3.81 11.55
C GLU A 27 -6.91 -4.35 10.24
N THR A 28 -6.19 -5.26 9.60
CA THR A 28 -6.66 -6.01 8.44
C THR A 28 -6.58 -7.50 8.74
N THR A 29 -7.56 -8.26 8.27
CA THR A 29 -7.47 -9.71 8.29
C THR A 29 -6.40 -10.16 7.31
N CYS A 30 -5.56 -11.11 7.71
CA CYS A 30 -4.84 -11.91 6.73
C CYS A 30 -5.88 -12.85 6.12
N GLU A 31 -6.37 -12.57 4.91
CA GLU A 31 -7.00 -13.62 4.13
C GLU A 31 -5.92 -14.69 3.87
N SER A 32 -5.87 -15.73 4.71
CA SER A 32 -5.36 -17.01 4.23
C SER A 32 -6.26 -17.38 3.06
N ALA A 33 -5.70 -17.67 1.88
CA ALA A 33 -6.46 -18.10 0.71
C ALA A 33 -7.59 -19.02 1.16
N GLY A 34 -8.82 -18.50 1.17
CA GLY A 34 -9.95 -19.20 1.76
C GLY A 34 -10.07 -20.52 1.01
N LYS A 35 -10.02 -21.65 1.72
CA LYS A 35 -10.35 -22.95 1.11
C LYS A 35 -11.78 -22.82 0.59
N THR A 36 -11.92 -22.61 -0.72
CA THR A 36 -13.19 -22.67 -1.43
C THR A 36 -13.74 -24.07 -1.21
N ARG A 37 -14.71 -24.21 -0.30
CA ARG A 37 -15.53 -25.41 -0.17
C ARG A 37 -16.46 -25.47 -1.37
N GLY A 38 -15.91 -25.92 -2.50
CA GLY A 38 -16.63 -26.10 -3.76
C GLY A 38 -15.65 -26.48 -4.85
N LEU A 39 -15.83 -27.66 -5.44
CA LEU A 39 -15.17 -28.05 -6.69
C LEU A 39 -15.75 -27.16 -7.80
N GLY A 40 -15.13 -26.00 -8.06
CA GLY A 40 -15.56 -25.08 -9.11
C GLY A 40 -14.76 -23.77 -9.12
N ILE A 41 -14.65 -23.14 -10.28
CA ILE A 41 -14.06 -21.80 -10.44
C ILE A 41 -15.15 -20.77 -10.11
N ASN A 42 -15.04 -20.10 -8.96
CA ASN A 42 -15.88 -18.94 -8.65
C ASN A 42 -15.20 -17.68 -9.18
N TYR A 43 -15.75 -17.12 -10.26
CA TYR A 43 -15.30 -15.83 -10.76
C TYR A 43 -16.09 -14.73 -10.07
N VAL A 44 -15.45 -14.03 -9.12
CA VAL A 44 -15.99 -12.82 -8.50
C VAL A 44 -15.22 -11.63 -9.07
N PRO A 45 -15.85 -10.75 -9.86
CA PRO A 45 -15.19 -9.54 -10.34
C PRO A 45 -14.89 -8.64 -9.13
N VAL A 46 -13.61 -8.37 -8.91
CA VAL A 46 -13.12 -7.47 -7.85
C VAL A 46 -12.55 -6.22 -8.49
N HIS A 47 -13.04 -5.05 -8.04
CA HIS A 47 -12.40 -3.78 -8.34
C HIS A 47 -11.13 -3.67 -7.49
N LEU A 48 -9.98 -3.94 -8.10
CA LEU A 48 -8.68 -3.84 -7.43
C LEU A 48 -8.19 -2.40 -7.50
N GLU A 49 -8.22 -1.70 -6.37
CA GLU A 49 -7.49 -0.46 -6.20
C GLU A 49 -6.05 -0.77 -5.74
N PRO A 50 -5.03 0.00 -6.18
CA PRO A 50 -3.67 -0.16 -5.68
C PRO A 50 -3.62 0.03 -4.16
N CYS A 51 -3.19 -0.99 -3.43
CA CYS A 51 -3.04 -0.94 -1.98
C CYS A 51 -1.69 -1.51 -1.54
N ILE A 52 -1.17 -1.00 -0.43
CA ILE A 52 0.03 -1.50 0.23
C ILE A 52 -0.37 -1.97 1.63
N VAL A 53 -0.09 -3.24 1.93
CA VAL A 53 -0.35 -3.85 3.24
C VAL A 53 0.98 -4.15 3.93
N LEU A 54 1.31 -3.37 4.95
CA LEU A 54 2.49 -3.58 5.79
C LEU A 54 2.14 -4.51 6.96
N ARG A 55 2.94 -5.57 7.17
CA ARG A 55 2.71 -6.55 8.24
C ARG A 55 4.00 -6.81 9.01
N GLY A 56 3.89 -6.88 10.33
CA GLY A 56 5.00 -7.29 11.18
C GLY A 56 4.86 -6.77 12.60
N LYS A 57 5.35 -7.54 13.58
CA LYS A 57 5.40 -7.14 14.98
C LYS A 57 6.22 -5.86 15.20
N TRP A 58 7.19 -5.61 14.30
CA TRP A 58 8.08 -4.45 14.33
C TRP A 58 7.35 -3.12 14.09
N LEU A 59 6.18 -3.11 13.42
CA LEU A 59 5.42 -1.87 13.16
C LEU A 59 5.02 -1.17 14.46
N ARG A 60 4.56 -1.94 15.45
CA ARG A 60 4.22 -1.38 16.77
C ARG A 60 5.45 -0.81 17.47
N GLN A 61 6.60 -1.48 17.37
CA GLN A 61 7.87 -1.00 17.95
C GLN A 61 8.40 0.25 17.23
N ALA A 62 8.10 0.39 15.94
CA ALA A 62 8.47 1.54 15.11
C ALA A 62 7.50 2.74 15.25
N GLY A 63 6.55 2.69 16.19
CA GLY A 63 5.63 3.82 16.43
C GLY A 63 4.40 3.86 15.52
N PHE A 64 4.03 2.73 14.91
CA PHE A 64 2.78 2.57 14.14
C PHE A 64 1.75 1.68 14.86
N PRO A 65 1.27 2.04 16.06
CA PRO A 65 0.17 1.32 16.68
C PRO A 65 -1.14 1.55 15.91
N VAL A 66 -2.01 0.55 15.98
CA VAL A 66 -3.38 0.60 15.42
C VAL A 66 -4.12 1.82 15.96
N GLY A 67 -4.94 2.45 15.11
CA GLY A 67 -5.75 3.62 15.44
C GLY A 67 -4.99 4.94 15.40
N HIS A 68 -3.67 4.93 15.28
CA HIS A 68 -2.91 6.17 15.13
C HIS A 68 -2.98 6.70 13.69
N LYS A 69 -2.92 8.03 13.58
CA LYS A 69 -2.82 8.71 12.29
C LYS A 69 -1.39 8.67 11.79
N VAL A 70 -1.24 8.47 10.49
CA VAL A 70 0.05 8.57 9.79
C VAL A 70 -0.05 9.66 8.72
N SER A 71 1.05 10.36 8.51
CA SER A 71 1.26 11.21 7.34
C SER A 71 1.93 10.39 6.25
N VAL A 72 1.40 10.47 5.05
CA VAL A 72 1.96 9.82 3.86
C VAL A 72 2.34 10.91 2.87
N VAL A 73 3.62 10.93 2.50
CA VAL A 73 4.16 11.78 1.45
C VAL A 73 4.58 10.88 0.31
N ILE A 74 4.02 11.12 -0.87
CA ILE A 74 4.34 10.38 -2.09
C ILE A 74 5.22 11.31 -2.92
N ASN A 75 6.46 10.90 -3.16
CA ASN A 75 7.39 11.57 -4.07
C ASN A 75 7.52 10.73 -5.35
N GLN A 76 8.31 11.21 -6.31
CA GLN A 76 8.79 10.33 -7.38
C GLN A 76 9.67 9.24 -6.74
N GLU A 77 9.40 7.98 -7.07
CA GLU A 77 10.17 6.78 -6.66
C GLU A 77 10.12 6.38 -5.18
N GLU A 78 9.61 7.23 -4.27
CA GLU A 78 9.53 6.91 -2.84
C GLU A 78 8.19 7.30 -2.19
N ILE A 79 7.84 6.56 -1.13
CA ILE A 79 6.71 6.86 -0.24
C ILE A 79 7.25 6.95 1.18
N ILE A 80 7.06 8.10 1.82
CA ILE A 80 7.47 8.36 3.19
C ILE A 80 6.23 8.30 4.08
N ILE A 81 6.22 7.36 5.03
CA ILE A 81 5.14 7.18 6.01
C ILE A 81 5.68 7.53 7.40
N THR A 82 5.08 8.53 8.06
CA THR A 82 5.49 8.97 9.40
C THR A 82 4.32 8.95 10.38
N PRO A 83 4.53 8.50 11.64
CA PRO A 83 3.53 8.65 12.68
C PRO A 83 3.21 10.13 12.90
N LYS A 84 1.92 10.48 12.99
CA LYS A 84 1.53 11.81 13.43
C LYS A 84 1.57 11.82 14.95
N ASN A 85 2.46 12.63 15.54
CA ASN A 85 2.55 12.75 17.00
C ASN A 85 1.17 13.09 17.57
N VAL A 86 0.65 12.20 18.41
CA VAL A 86 -0.49 12.48 19.27
C VAL A 86 0.13 13.05 20.53
N THR A 87 0.26 14.38 20.60
CA THR A 87 0.57 15.01 21.88
C THR A 87 -0.55 14.63 22.85
N PRO A 88 -0.27 13.97 23.98
CA PRO A 88 -1.29 13.75 24.99
C PRO A 88 -1.58 15.11 25.65
N GLU A 89 -2.80 15.61 25.49
CA GLU A 89 -3.38 16.64 26.37
C GLU A 89 -3.88 16.00 27.67
#